data_AF-A0A8H3EXU3-F1
#
_entry.id   AF-A0A8H3EXU3-F1
#
_cell.length_a   1.000
_cell.length_b   1.000
_cell.length_c   1.000
_cell.angle_alpha   90.00
_cell.angle_beta   90.00
_cell.angle_gamma   90.00
#
_symmetry.space_group_name_H-M   'P 1'
#
loop_
_entity.id
_entity.type
_entity.pdbx_description
1 polymer ?
#
loop_
_entity_poly.entity_id
_entity_poly.type
_entity_poly.pdbx_seq_one_letter_code
_entity_poly.pdbx_strand_id
1 'polypeptide(L)'
;MKNAPREMKGYLDNLRSELYGERDYFKKAMRQVRSRSKSNPRYHVDCAPLKILNDSVRHLMQEFKRLERPFLEVLPEDEEDKDVEKTEESSPFRVKYAPMDFGHRYIWLRSKKDIVALADQVTRIQSRRIAFDTNTMVQSIHDIEKRLKDVDDRLWDVEEHLMGERLEDGKVYVKRRYHDS
;
A
#
# COMPACT_ATOMS: atom_id res chain seq x y z
N MET A 1 -6.12 -32.06 18.60
CA MET A 1 -6.86 -30.80 18.86
C MET A 1 -6.25 -29.88 19.94
N LYS A 2 -5.14 -30.24 20.62
CA LYS A 2 -4.55 -29.41 21.70
C LYS A 2 -3.98 -28.05 21.21
N ASN A 3 -3.56 -27.96 19.94
CA ASN A 3 -2.91 -26.77 19.38
C ASN A 3 -3.87 -25.69 18.83
N ALA A 4 -5.18 -25.97 18.75
CA ALA A 4 -6.17 -25.07 18.16
C ALA A 4 -6.15 -23.63 18.72
N PRO A 5 -5.94 -23.37 20.03
CA PRO A 5 -5.91 -22.00 20.55
C PRO A 5 -4.71 -21.18 20.03
N ARG A 6 -3.53 -21.79 19.97
CA ARG A 6 -2.31 -21.14 19.47
C ARG A 6 -2.39 -20.92 17.97
N GLU A 7 -2.89 -21.93 17.26
CA GLU A 7 -3.06 -21.88 15.81
C GLU A 7 -4.05 -20.78 15.41
N MET A 8 -5.26 -20.78 16.01
CA MET A 8 -6.27 -19.75 15.77
C MET A 8 -5.71 -18.35 15.98
N LYS A 9 -5.09 -18.10 17.14
CA LYS A 9 -4.52 -16.80 17.46
C LYS A 9 -3.49 -16.38 16.41
N GLY A 10 -2.59 -17.28 16.02
CA GLY A 10 -1.59 -17.00 14.98
C GLY A 10 -2.20 -16.61 13.64
N TYR A 11 -3.21 -17.34 13.15
CA TYR A 11 -3.89 -17.00 11.90
C TYR A 11 -4.65 -15.68 11.97
N LEU A 12 -5.40 -15.45 13.05
CA LEU A 12 -6.20 -14.24 13.22
C LEU A 12 -5.31 -13.00 13.40
N ASP A 13 -4.24 -13.09 14.19
CA ASP A 13 -3.31 -11.96 14.39
C ASP A 13 -2.52 -11.64 13.11
N ASN A 14 -2.12 -12.66 12.35
CA ASN A 14 -1.47 -12.46 11.05
C ASN A 14 -2.42 -11.76 10.06
N LEU A 15 -3.62 -12.33 9.88
CA LEU A 15 -4.61 -11.78 8.95
C LEU A 15 -5.06 -10.37 9.35
N ARG A 16 -5.18 -10.10 10.66
CA ARG A 16 -5.44 -8.75 11.17
C ARG A 16 -4.33 -7.80 10.76
N SER A 17 -3.07 -8.17 11.02
CA SER A 17 -1.91 -7.33 10.70
C SER A 17 -1.85 -7.02 9.20
N GLU A 18 -2.07 -8.02 8.36
CA GLU A 18 -2.11 -7.84 6.90
C GLU A 18 -3.26 -6.92 6.46
N LEU A 19 -4.50 -7.15 6.91
CA LEU A 19 -5.66 -6.36 6.52
C LEU A 19 -5.56 -4.89 6.95
N TYR A 20 -5.14 -4.65 8.20
CA TYR A 20 -4.97 -3.29 8.69
C TYR A 20 -3.79 -2.58 8.02
N GLY A 21 -2.71 -3.32 7.72
CA GLY A 21 -1.62 -2.84 6.87
C GLY A 21 -2.12 -2.39 5.49
N GLU A 22 -2.92 -3.21 4.82
CA GLU A 22 -3.51 -2.85 3.52
C GLU A 22 -4.43 -1.63 3.61
N ARG A 23 -5.32 -1.59 4.60
CA ARG A 23 -6.23 -0.45 4.79
C ARG A 23 -5.45 0.84 4.96
N ASP A 24 -4.42 0.83 5.80
CA ASP A 24 -3.63 2.03 6.09
C ASP A 24 -2.79 2.45 4.87
N TYR A 25 -2.31 1.49 4.07
CA TYR A 25 -1.73 1.76 2.77
C TYR A 25 -2.73 2.50 1.85
N PHE A 26 -3.96 1.97 1.66
CA PHE A 26 -4.94 2.60 0.77
C PHE A 26 -5.39 3.97 1.29
N LYS A 27 -5.48 4.16 2.60
CA LYS A 27 -5.75 5.47 3.22
C LYS A 27 -4.67 6.48 2.85
N LYS A 28 -3.40 6.09 2.85
CA LYS A 28 -2.26 6.94 2.44
C LYS A 28 -2.25 7.17 0.91
N ALA A 29 -2.39 6.11 0.12
CA ALA A 29 -2.40 6.20 -1.35
C ALA A 29 -3.52 7.12 -1.85
N MET A 30 -4.74 6.99 -1.31
CA MET A 30 -5.86 7.87 -1.67
C MET A 30 -5.62 9.33 -1.27
N ARG A 31 -4.96 9.60 -0.14
CA ARG A 31 -4.57 10.96 0.25
C ARG A 31 -3.57 11.56 -0.75
N GLN A 32 -2.59 10.78 -1.20
CA GLN A 32 -1.62 11.22 -2.20
C GLN A 32 -2.26 11.49 -3.57
N VAL A 33 -3.18 10.62 -4.01
CA VAL A 33 -3.91 10.85 -5.27
C VAL A 33 -4.75 12.13 -5.19
N ARG A 34 -5.42 12.38 -4.06
CA ARG A 34 -6.18 13.62 -3.85
C ARG A 34 -5.30 14.86 -3.86
N SER A 35 -4.08 14.81 -3.30
CA SER A 35 -3.17 15.96 -3.33
C SER A 35 -2.62 16.21 -4.73
N ARG A 36 -2.30 15.17 -5.50
CA ARG A 36 -1.80 15.29 -6.89
C ARG A 36 -2.88 15.68 -7.90
N SER A 37 -4.11 15.23 -7.69
CA SER A 37 -5.24 15.62 -8.56
C SER A 37 -5.54 17.12 -8.50
N LYS A 38 -5.16 17.83 -7.43
CA LYS A 38 -5.30 19.29 -7.35
C LYS A 38 -4.31 20.03 -8.26
N SER A 39 -3.13 19.44 -8.51
CA SER A 39 -2.09 20.06 -9.33
C SER A 39 -2.14 19.61 -10.80
N ASN A 40 -2.69 18.43 -11.10
CA ASN A 40 -2.84 17.96 -12.47
C ASN A 40 -4.06 17.00 -12.62
N PRO A 41 -5.07 17.34 -13.45
CA PRO A 41 -6.27 16.53 -13.65
C PRO A 41 -6.02 15.14 -14.25
N ARG A 42 -4.89 14.91 -14.94
CA ARG A 42 -4.58 13.59 -15.54
C ARG A 42 -4.48 12.46 -14.52
N TYR A 43 -4.14 12.77 -13.27
CA TYR A 43 -4.07 11.78 -12.17
C TYR A 43 -5.44 11.28 -11.68
N HIS A 44 -6.56 11.84 -12.17
CA HIS A 44 -7.90 11.39 -11.79
C HIS A 44 -8.24 10.00 -12.35
N VAL A 45 -7.76 9.68 -13.56
CA VAL A 45 -8.08 8.42 -14.28
C VAL A 45 -7.40 7.22 -13.62
N ASP A 46 -6.21 7.39 -13.07
CA ASP A 46 -5.43 6.32 -12.41
C ASP A 46 -5.96 5.93 -11.01
N CYS A 47 -7.00 6.62 -10.52
CA CYS A 47 -7.56 6.36 -9.20
C CYS A 47 -8.59 5.20 -9.18
N ALA A 48 -9.14 4.82 -10.34
CA ALA A 48 -10.20 3.81 -10.40
C ALA A 48 -9.74 2.42 -9.86
N PRO A 49 -8.56 1.89 -10.24
CA PRO A 49 -8.06 0.62 -9.68
C PRO A 49 -7.85 0.69 -8.17
N LEU A 50 -7.30 1.80 -7.65
CA LEU A 50 -7.09 2.00 -6.22
C LEU A 50 -8.39 2.03 -5.43
N LYS A 51 -9.47 2.61 -5.97
CA LYS A 51 -10.79 2.60 -5.34
C LYS A 51 -11.35 1.18 -5.25
N ILE A 52 -11.30 0.42 -6.34
CA ILE A 52 -11.78 -0.97 -6.40
C ILE A 52 -11.03 -1.84 -5.38
N LEU A 53 -9.70 -1.69 -5.31
CA LEU A 53 -8.89 -2.43 -4.34
C LEU A 53 -9.22 -2.01 -2.89
N ASN A 54 -9.41 -0.72 -2.62
CA ASN A 54 -9.82 -0.21 -1.30
C ASN A 54 -11.21 -0.74 -0.88
N ASP A 55 -12.19 -0.72 -1.80
CA ASP A 55 -13.52 -1.31 -1.55
C ASP A 55 -13.39 -2.81 -1.23
N SER A 56 -12.56 -3.53 -1.98
CA SER A 56 -12.27 -4.95 -1.73
C SER A 56 -11.69 -5.19 -0.34
N VAL A 57 -10.69 -4.39 0.08
CA VAL A 57 -10.11 -4.46 1.44
C VAL A 57 -11.16 -4.18 2.50
N ARG A 58 -12.05 -3.20 2.29
CA ARG A 58 -13.16 -2.92 3.22
C ARG A 58 -14.10 -4.12 3.36
N HIS A 59 -14.42 -4.81 2.27
CA HIS A 59 -15.21 -6.03 2.32
C HIS A 59 -14.48 -7.15 3.09
N LEU A 60 -13.20 -7.39 2.81
CA LEU A 60 -12.42 -8.41 3.54
C LEU A 60 -12.31 -8.09 5.04
N MET A 61 -12.18 -6.83 5.41
CA MET A 61 -12.18 -6.41 6.81
C MET A 61 -13.52 -6.69 7.51
N GLN A 62 -14.64 -6.47 6.82
CA GLN A 62 -15.96 -6.80 7.37
C GLN A 62 -16.13 -8.30 7.56
N GLU A 63 -15.70 -9.10 6.58
CA GLU A 63 -15.73 -10.56 6.69
C GLU A 63 -14.81 -11.07 7.80
N PHE A 64 -13.61 -10.52 7.91
CA PHE A 64 -12.67 -10.83 9.00
C PHE A 64 -13.29 -10.53 10.37
N LYS A 65 -13.86 -9.33 10.56
CA LYS A 65 -14.54 -8.95 11.81
C LYS A 65 -15.67 -9.93 12.15
N ARG A 66 -16.44 -10.40 11.16
CA ARG A 66 -17.49 -11.41 11.36
C ARG A 66 -16.92 -12.74 11.85
N LEU A 67 -15.80 -13.19 11.27
CA LEU A 67 -15.17 -14.46 11.64
C LEU A 67 -14.42 -14.38 12.98
N GLU A 68 -13.90 -13.20 13.31
CA GLU A 68 -13.15 -12.94 14.54
C GLU A 68 -14.07 -12.78 15.76
N ARG A 69 -15.25 -12.17 15.58
CA ARG A 69 -16.21 -11.83 16.64
C ARG A 69 -16.47 -12.96 17.67
N PRO A 70 -16.66 -14.23 17.29
CA PRO A 70 -16.93 -15.30 18.25
C PRO A 70 -15.77 -15.58 19.23
N PHE A 71 -14.57 -15.08 18.94
CA PHE A 71 -13.37 -15.35 19.74
C PHE A 71 -12.94 -14.18 20.61
N LEU A 72 -13.65 -13.05 20.51
CA LEU A 72 -13.33 -11.84 21.27
C LEU A 72 -13.84 -11.96 22.71
N GLU A 73 -13.01 -11.52 23.66
CA GLU A 73 -13.44 -11.36 25.04
C GLU A 73 -14.47 -10.21 25.12
N VAL A 74 -15.65 -10.47 25.69
CA VAL A 74 -16.62 -9.42 26.01
C VAL A 74 -16.06 -8.66 27.19
N LEU A 75 -15.49 -7.48 26.94
CA LEU A 75 -15.04 -6.59 28.01
C LEU A 75 -16.30 -6.07 28.75
N PRO A 76 -16.29 -6.03 30.09
CA PRO A 76 -17.35 -5.40 30.86
C PRO A 76 -17.50 -3.93 30.45
N GLU A 77 -18.74 -3.47 30.26
CA GLU A 77 -19.07 -2.09 29.87
C GLU A 77 -18.57 -1.05 30.90
N ASP A 78 -18.25 -1.47 32.13
CA ASP A 78 -17.91 -0.61 33.26
C ASP A 78 -16.47 0.00 33.21
N GLU A 79 -15.65 -0.34 32.20
CA GLU A 79 -14.38 0.37 31.91
C GLU A 79 -14.48 1.34 30.71
N GLU A 80 -15.68 1.65 30.21
CA GLU A 80 -15.88 2.61 29.11
C GLU A 80 -16.02 4.08 29.54
N ASP A 81 -16.11 4.39 30.84
CA ASP A 81 -16.23 5.76 31.33
C ASP A 81 -14.89 6.34 31.82
N LYS A 82 -14.11 6.85 30.85
CA LYS A 82 -13.33 8.11 30.94
C LYS A 82 -12.60 8.36 29.61
N ASP A 83 -13.18 9.24 28.81
CA ASP A 83 -12.49 10.04 27.78
C ASP A 83 -12.01 9.35 26.50
N VAL A 84 -12.65 8.26 26.05
CA VAL A 84 -12.44 7.76 24.67
C VAL A 84 -13.70 7.97 23.86
N GLU A 85 -13.76 9.15 23.25
CA GLU A 85 -14.64 9.45 22.11
C GLU A 85 -14.72 8.20 21.22
N LYS A 86 -15.94 7.68 20.98
CA LYS A 86 -16.27 6.55 20.07
C LYS A 86 -15.86 6.88 18.62
N THR A 87 -14.57 7.10 18.41
CA THR A 87 -13.94 6.97 17.13
C THR A 87 -13.85 5.48 16.84
N GLU A 88 -14.10 5.06 15.61
CA GLU A 88 -13.95 3.68 15.12
C GLU A 88 -12.49 3.15 15.22
N GLU A 89 -11.66 3.78 16.04
CA GLU A 89 -10.22 3.64 16.27
C GLU A 89 -9.90 3.16 17.69
N SER A 90 -10.79 2.36 18.32
CA SER A 90 -10.31 1.42 19.34
C SER A 90 -9.15 0.63 18.70
N SER A 91 -7.95 0.79 19.26
CA SER A 91 -6.70 0.38 18.62
C SER A 91 -6.85 -1.05 18.07
N PRO A 92 -6.72 -1.26 16.74
CA PRO A 92 -6.88 -2.57 16.11
C PRO A 92 -6.03 -3.67 16.74
N PHE A 93 -5.02 -3.28 17.51
CA PHE A 93 -4.03 -4.16 18.11
C PHE A 93 -4.30 -4.46 19.59
N ARG A 94 -5.28 -3.80 20.24
CA ARG A 94 -5.70 -4.10 21.61
C ARG A 94 -6.87 -5.08 21.60
N VAL A 95 -6.62 -6.29 21.13
CA VAL A 95 -7.63 -7.36 21.13
C VAL A 95 -7.21 -8.47 22.08
N LYS A 96 -8.10 -8.81 23.01
CA LYS A 96 -7.98 -9.99 23.86
C LYS A 96 -8.91 -11.07 23.33
N TYR A 97 -8.37 -12.28 23.13
CA TYR A 97 -9.17 -13.44 22.76
C TYR A 97 -9.64 -14.16 24.01
N ALA A 98 -10.92 -14.54 24.01
CA ALA A 98 -11.50 -15.35 25.06
C ALA A 98 -10.76 -16.70 25.20
N PRO A 99 -10.70 -17.29 26.41
CA PRO A 99 -10.21 -18.64 26.58
C PRO A 99 -11.01 -19.63 25.71
N MET A 100 -10.29 -20.53 25.03
CA MET A 100 -10.91 -21.37 23.99
C MET A 100 -11.57 -22.63 24.57
N ASP A 101 -12.89 -22.56 24.75
CA ASP A 101 -13.75 -23.71 25.08
C ASP A 101 -13.95 -24.69 23.91
N PHE A 102 -14.60 -25.82 24.19
CA PHE A 102 -14.99 -26.80 23.15
C PHE A 102 -15.86 -26.19 22.04
N GLY A 103 -16.77 -25.28 22.39
CA GLY A 103 -17.59 -24.54 21.41
C GLY A 103 -16.74 -23.69 20.46
N HIS A 104 -15.80 -22.92 21.02
CA HIS A 104 -14.85 -22.12 20.23
C HIS A 104 -13.99 -22.99 19.31
N ARG A 105 -13.56 -24.18 19.76
CA ARG A 105 -12.82 -25.14 18.92
C ARG A 105 -13.65 -25.63 17.74
N TYR A 106 -14.93 -25.91 17.96
CA TYR A 106 -15.84 -26.34 16.89
C TYR A 106 -16.07 -25.22 15.88
N ILE A 107 -16.30 -23.99 16.34
CA ILE A 107 -16.42 -22.80 15.48
C ILE A 107 -15.14 -22.60 14.67
N TRP A 108 -13.96 -22.69 15.31
CA TRP A 108 -12.66 -22.59 14.64
C TRP A 108 -12.51 -23.62 13.53
N LEU A 109 -12.84 -24.89 13.76
CA LEU A 109 -12.72 -25.93 12.73
C LEU A 109 -13.57 -25.63 11.50
N ARG A 110 -14.74 -25.01 11.69
CA ARG A 110 -15.63 -24.61 10.60
C ARG A 110 -15.14 -23.35 9.89
N SER A 111 -14.71 -22.33 10.65
CA SER A 111 -14.28 -21.04 10.11
C SER A 111 -12.85 -21.05 9.55
N LYS A 112 -12.02 -22.06 9.89
CA LYS A 112 -10.63 -22.16 9.44
C LYS A 112 -10.50 -22.07 7.92
N LYS A 113 -11.38 -22.75 7.18
CA LYS A 113 -11.39 -22.70 5.71
C LYS A 113 -11.64 -21.28 5.21
N ASP A 114 -12.57 -20.57 5.84
CA ASP A 114 -12.94 -19.20 5.45
C ASP A 114 -11.82 -18.22 5.78
N ILE A 115 -11.13 -18.39 6.91
CA ILE A 115 -9.98 -17.56 7.31
C ILE A 115 -8.80 -17.76 6.35
N VAL A 116 -8.53 -19.01 5.95
CA VAL A 116 -7.49 -19.31 4.94
C VAL A 116 -7.88 -18.73 3.58
N ALA A 117 -9.17 -18.81 3.21
CA ALA A 117 -9.66 -18.19 1.98
C ALA A 117 -9.56 -16.66 2.01
N LEU A 118 -9.80 -16.01 3.16
CA LEU A 118 -9.56 -14.57 3.32
C LEU A 118 -8.09 -14.22 3.17
N ALA A 119 -7.18 -14.99 3.77
CA ALA A 119 -5.74 -14.78 3.60
C ALA A 119 -5.32 -14.87 2.12
N ASP A 120 -5.82 -15.87 1.37
CA ASP A 120 -5.58 -15.96 -0.08
C ASP A 120 -6.11 -14.71 -0.82
N GLN A 121 -7.29 -14.21 -0.45
CA GLN A 121 -7.83 -12.99 -1.05
C GLN A 121 -6.98 -11.75 -0.73
N VAL A 122 -6.45 -11.63 0.48
CA VAL A 122 -5.54 -10.55 0.87
C VAL A 122 -4.26 -10.59 0.04
N THR A 123 -3.63 -11.76 -0.10
CA THR A 123 -2.41 -11.91 -0.91
C THR A 123 -2.63 -11.56 -2.40
N ARG A 124 -3.82 -11.85 -2.95
CA ARG A 124 -4.20 -11.44 -4.31
C ARG A 124 -4.32 -9.92 -4.42
N ILE A 125 -4.92 -9.26 -3.44
CA ILE A 125 -5.01 -7.79 -3.39
C ILE A 125 -3.63 -7.18 -3.29
N GLN A 126 -2.76 -7.71 -2.42
CA GLN A 126 -1.37 -7.30 -2.29
C GLN A 126 -0.61 -7.39 -3.61
N SER A 127 -0.76 -8.51 -4.33
CA SER A 127 -0.14 -8.71 -5.64
C SER A 127 -0.61 -7.67 -6.66
N ARG A 128 -1.93 -7.39 -6.70
CA ARG A 128 -2.51 -6.37 -7.58
C ARG A 128 -2.04 -4.96 -7.24
N ARG A 129 -1.93 -4.64 -5.95
CA ARG A 129 -1.37 -3.37 -5.48
C ARG A 129 0.09 -3.22 -5.91
N ILE A 130 0.92 -4.24 -5.72
CA ILE A 130 2.33 -4.21 -6.13
C ILE A 130 2.45 -4.01 -7.64
N ALA A 131 1.60 -4.68 -8.44
CA ALA A 131 1.55 -4.48 -9.89
C ALA A 131 1.16 -3.04 -10.26
N PHE A 132 0.20 -2.45 -9.55
CA PHE A 132 -0.19 -1.05 -9.73
C PHE A 132 0.97 -0.09 -9.37
N ASP A 133 1.61 -0.28 -8.21
CA ASP A 133 2.71 0.56 -7.75
C ASP A 133 3.90 0.50 -8.71
N THR A 134 4.28 -0.69 -9.16
CA THR A 134 5.37 -0.88 -10.13
C THR A 134 5.06 -0.20 -11.45
N ASN A 135 3.82 -0.26 -11.94
CA ASN A 135 3.42 0.46 -13.15
C ASN A 135 3.52 1.98 -12.98
N THR A 136 3.08 2.53 -11.83
CA THR A 136 3.22 3.96 -11.53
C THR A 136 4.69 4.38 -11.40
N MET A 137 5.55 3.52 -10.85
CA MET A 137 7.00 3.77 -10.78
C MET A 137 7.63 3.80 -12.18
N VAL A 138 7.29 2.86 -13.07
CA VAL A 138 7.78 2.84 -14.46
C VAL A 138 7.41 4.12 -15.19
N GLN A 139 6.16 4.59 -15.06
CA GLN A 139 5.73 5.87 -15.64
C GLN A 139 6.54 7.05 -15.07
N SER A 140 6.79 7.06 -13.76
CA SER A 140 7.60 8.10 -13.11
C SER A 140 9.06 8.09 -13.58
N ILE A 141 9.64 6.91 -13.82
CA ILE A 141 11.00 6.76 -14.36
C ILE A 141 11.05 7.30 -15.78
N HIS A 142 10.07 6.98 -16.63
CA HIS A 142 10.01 7.51 -17.99
C HIS A 142 9.88 9.04 -18.01
N ASP A 143 9.11 9.63 -17.10
CA ASP A 143 9.02 11.08 -16.94
C ASP A 143 10.35 11.71 -16.51
N ILE A 144 11.10 11.03 -15.64
CA ILE A 144 12.45 11.46 -15.22
C ILE A 144 13.43 11.37 -16.40
N GLU A 145 13.42 10.26 -17.14
CA GLU A 145 14.28 10.05 -18.31
C GLU A 145 14.06 11.17 -19.34
N LYS A 146 12.80 11.51 -19.62
CA LYS A 146 12.46 12.61 -20.53
C LYS A 146 13.05 13.94 -20.04
N ARG A 147 12.92 14.25 -18.75
CA ARG A 147 13.49 15.48 -18.17
C ARG A 147 15.01 15.49 -18.20
N LEU A 148 15.66 14.34 -18.02
CA LEU A 148 17.11 14.23 -18.11
C LEU A 148 17.59 14.48 -19.54
N LYS A 149 16.89 13.95 -20.55
CA LYS A 149 17.14 14.27 -21.96
C LYS A 149 16.99 15.77 -22.24
N ASP A 150 15.91 16.38 -21.75
CA ASP A 150 15.71 17.84 -21.90
C ASP A 150 16.84 18.65 -21.22
N VAL A 151 17.44 18.14 -20.14
CA VAL A 151 18.59 18.78 -19.48
C VAL A 151 19.88 18.56 -20.25
N ASP A 152 20.10 17.36 -20.78
CA ASP A 152 21.26 17.03 -21.61
C ASP A 152 21.29 17.88 -22.88
N ASP A 153 20.16 18.02 -23.56
CA ASP A 153 20.01 18.88 -24.75
C ASP A 153 20.35 20.34 -24.43
N ARG A 154 19.87 20.85 -23.29
CA ARG A 154 20.19 22.22 -22.84
C ARG A 154 21.66 22.39 -22.46
N LEU A 155 22.28 21.37 -21.87
CA LEU A 155 23.71 21.39 -21.56
C LEU A 155 24.53 21.42 -22.84
N TRP A 156 24.12 20.67 -23.87
CA TRP A 156 24.73 20.74 -25.20
C TRP A 156 24.64 22.14 -25.81
N ASP A 157 23.48 22.78 -25.76
CA ASP A 157 23.31 24.16 -26.27
C ASP A 157 24.24 25.15 -25.55
N VAL A 158 24.36 25.03 -24.22
CA VAL A 158 25.26 25.87 -23.41
C VAL A 158 26.73 25.58 -23.73
N GLU A 159 27.10 24.31 -23.90
CA GLU A 159 28.45 23.92 -24.27
C GLU A 159 28.81 24.42 -25.67
N GLU A 160 27.92 24.30 -26.65
CA GLU A 160 28.11 24.82 -28.01
C GLU A 160 28.28 26.34 -28.00
N HIS A 161 27.49 27.06 -27.21
CA HIS A 161 27.63 28.51 -27.07
C HIS A 161 28.98 28.91 -26.46
N LEU A 162 29.39 28.26 -25.37
CA LEU A 162 30.69 28.51 -24.73
C LEU A 162 31.88 28.13 -25.63
N MET A 163 31.75 27.07 -26.43
CA MET A 163 32.75 26.69 -27.42
C MET A 163 32.80 27.70 -28.58
N GLY A 164 31.66 28.21 -29.03
CA GLY A 164 31.56 29.27 -30.04
C GLY A 164 32.23 30.57 -29.61
N GLU A 165 31.98 31.03 -28.39
CA GLU A 165 32.63 32.22 -27.82
C GLU A 165 34.15 32.04 -27.67
N ARG A 166 34.62 30.83 -27.27
CA ARG A 166 36.06 30.53 -27.19
C ARG A 166 36.77 30.44 -28.53
N LEU A 167 36.07 30.20 -29.63
CA LEU A 167 36.67 30.13 -30.96
C LEU A 167 37.01 31.52 -31.52
N GLU A 168 36.36 32.60 -31.05
CA GLU A 168 36.77 33.97 -31.35
C GLU A 168 38.12 34.34 -30.68
N ASP A 169 38.45 33.71 -29.54
CA ASP A 169 39.71 33.91 -28.80
C ASP A 169 40.86 32.97 -29.20
N GLY A 170 40.70 32.20 -30.27
CA GLY A 170 41.80 31.55 -30.98
C GLY A 170 42.39 30.32 -30.29
N LYS A 171 41.77 29.15 -30.48
CA LYS A 171 42.41 27.84 -30.69
C LYS A 171 41.37 26.73 -30.93
N VAL A 172 41.57 25.98 -32.01
CA VAL A 172 40.72 24.87 -32.49
C VAL A 172 41.00 23.58 -31.70
N TYR A 173 39.97 22.92 -31.18
CA TYR A 173 40.07 21.54 -30.68
C TYR A 173 39.12 20.58 -31.38
N VAL A 174 39.61 19.35 -31.57
CA VAL A 174 39.01 18.27 -32.36
C VAL A 174 37.88 17.58 -31.60
N LYS A 175 36.72 17.55 -32.24
CA LYS A 175 35.47 16.87 -31.87
C LYS A 175 35.71 15.39 -31.55
N ARG A 176 35.60 14.99 -30.28
CA ARG A 176 35.62 13.57 -29.90
C ARG A 176 34.18 13.08 -29.74
N ARG A 177 33.66 12.39 -30.77
CA ARG A 177 32.39 11.67 -30.69
C ARG A 177 32.52 10.58 -29.62
N TYR A 178 31.65 10.60 -28.61
CA TYR A 178 31.30 9.40 -27.88
C TYR A 178 29.88 9.03 -28.28
N HIS A 179 29.76 8.11 -29.23
CA HIS A 179 28.53 7.36 -29.45
C HIS A 179 28.92 5.98 -29.98
N ASP A 180 28.86 5.00 -29.07
CA ASP A 180 28.38 3.62 -29.25
C ASP A 180 29.12 2.65 -28.34
N SER A 181 28.42 2.20 -27.29
CA SER A 181 28.41 0.84 -26.75
C SER A 181 27.22 0.70 -25.79
#